data_AF-A0A2G5X4J0-F1
#
_entry.id   AF-A0A2G5X4J0-F1
#
_cell.length_a   1.000
_cell.length_b   1.000
_cell.length_c   1.000
_cell.angle_alpha   90.00
_cell.angle_beta   90.00
_cell.angle_gamma   90.00
#
_symmetry.space_group_name_H-M   'P 1'
#
loop_
_entity.id
_entity.type
_entity.pdbx_description
1 polymer ?
#
loop_
_entity_poly.entity_id
_entity_poly.type
_entity_poly.pdbx_seq_one_letter_code
_entity_poly.pdbx_strand_id
1 'polypeptide(L)'
;MQMTYKMVSPEMHQDMIKVAYQIMDYIERLEGIEKDETSSQERRQAAAREKSFQQADLEKLKSMMKNSRIGFTRVIYLKYIEGYTLQEVADELNLSRSALSVAHANFKRCLKNPVKKERKEIDIDQVTRNIQTLQRDNHELECKNCGSINRIPRHIINKIIKMESVIKKEEERIDVNC
;
A
#
# COMPACT_ATOMS: atom_id res chain seq x y z
N MET A 1 -15.99 -18.99 -11.57
CA MET A 1 -15.20 -17.82 -12.01
C MET A 1 -13.72 -18.19 -11.88
N GLN A 2 -13.01 -18.41 -12.99
CA GLN A 2 -11.56 -18.73 -12.96
C GLN A 2 -10.79 -17.48 -12.57
N MET A 3 -10.19 -17.46 -11.38
CA MET A 3 -9.29 -16.39 -10.98
C MET A 3 -7.94 -16.56 -11.71
N THR A 4 -7.45 -15.49 -12.32
CA THR A 4 -6.14 -15.47 -12.97
C THR A 4 -5.05 -15.17 -11.94
N TYR A 5 -4.11 -16.11 -11.77
CA TYR A 5 -3.03 -16.04 -10.77
C TYR A 5 -1.72 -15.49 -11.33
N LYS A 6 -1.82 -14.52 -12.25
CA LYS A 6 -0.63 -13.84 -12.76
C LYS A 6 -0.08 -12.92 -11.67
N MET A 7 1.21 -13.06 -11.40
CA MET A 7 1.95 -12.13 -10.54
C MET A 7 2.04 -10.79 -11.27
N VAL A 8 1.17 -9.84 -10.90
CA VAL A 8 1.02 -8.55 -11.62
C VAL A 8 2.17 -7.58 -11.29
N SER A 9 2.64 -7.59 -10.04
CA SER A 9 3.71 -6.70 -9.56
C SER A 9 4.36 -7.27 -8.30
N PRO A 10 5.50 -7.98 -8.39
CA PRO A 10 6.21 -8.49 -7.22
C PRO A 10 6.56 -7.41 -6.20
N GLU A 11 6.88 -6.20 -6.66
CA GLU A 11 7.30 -5.08 -5.83
C GLU A 11 6.15 -4.59 -4.94
N MET A 12 4.95 -4.44 -5.52
CA MET A 12 3.75 -4.08 -4.75
C MET A 12 3.47 -5.08 -3.62
N HIS A 13 3.61 -6.38 -3.91
CA HIS A 13 3.41 -7.42 -2.91
C HIS A 13 4.50 -7.39 -1.83
N GLN A 14 5.75 -7.14 -2.22
CA GLN A 14 6.85 -6.98 -1.27
C GLN A 14 6.61 -5.78 -0.35
N ASP A 15 6.17 -4.65 -0.88
CA ASP A 15 5.91 -3.44 -0.10
C ASP A 15 4.74 -3.65 0.87
N MET A 16 3.67 -4.33 0.45
CA MET A 16 2.59 -4.73 1.37
C MET A 16 3.09 -5.60 2.53
N ILE A 17 3.95 -6.60 2.25
CA ILE A 17 4.54 -7.45 3.29
C ILE A 17 5.39 -6.61 4.25
N LYS A 18 6.24 -5.71 3.71
CA LYS A 18 7.10 -4.84 4.53
C LYS A 18 6.28 -3.95 5.46
N VAL A 19 5.25 -3.28 4.92
CA VAL A 19 4.37 -2.40 5.69
C VAL A 19 3.68 -3.18 6.80
N ALA A 20 3.17 -4.39 6.50
CA ALA A 20 2.54 -5.23 7.51
C ALA A 20 3.52 -5.61 8.64
N TYR A 21 4.74 -6.03 8.32
CA TYR A 21 5.75 -6.34 9.35
C TYR A 21 6.14 -5.11 10.17
N GLN A 22 6.31 -3.95 9.53
CA GLN A 22 6.61 -2.71 10.25
C GLN A 22 5.52 -2.34 11.27
N ILE A 23 4.25 -2.52 10.92
CA ILE A 23 3.13 -2.28 11.85
C ILE A 23 3.14 -3.33 12.97
N MET A 24 3.32 -4.61 12.65
CA MET A 24 3.38 -5.69 13.65
C MET A 24 4.53 -5.50 14.65
N ASP A 25 5.74 -5.20 14.17
CA ASP A 25 6.92 -4.93 15.01
C ASP A 25 6.69 -3.69 15.88
N TYR A 26 6.00 -2.67 15.36
CA TYR A 26 5.68 -1.48 16.15
C TYR A 26 4.64 -1.76 17.24
N ILE A 27 3.60 -2.54 16.94
CA ILE A 27 2.64 -3.02 17.93
C ILE A 27 3.36 -3.78 19.05
N GLU A 28 4.27 -4.70 18.73
CA GLU A 28 5.02 -5.46 19.74
C GLU A 28 5.83 -4.55 20.66
N ARG A 29 6.50 -3.52 20.11
CA ARG A 29 7.21 -2.52 20.92
C ARG A 29 6.28 -1.75 21.85
N LEU A 30 5.10 -1.35 21.37
CA LEU A 30 4.11 -0.66 22.17
C LEU A 30 3.55 -1.55 23.29
N GLU A 31 3.36 -2.85 23.03
CA GLU A 31 2.98 -3.82 24.06
C GLU A 31 4.04 -3.97 25.14
N GLY A 32 5.33 -3.94 24.76
CA GLY A 32 6.44 -3.93 25.70
C GLY A 32 6.36 -2.74 26.66
N ILE A 33 6.06 -1.55 26.14
CA ILE A 33 5.90 -0.33 26.96
C ILE A 33 4.66 -0.42 27.84
N GLU A 34 3.53 -0.90 27.31
CA GLU A 34 2.26 -1.04 28.05
C GLU A 34 2.41 -1.97 29.27
N LYS A 35 3.19 -3.06 29.12
CA LYS A 35 3.43 -4.07 30.16
C LYS A 35 4.58 -3.70 31.11
N ASP A 36 5.38 -2.69 30.78
CA ASP A 36 6.49 -2.25 31.61
C ASP A 36 6.01 -1.48 32.84
N GLU A 37 6.02 -2.15 34.00
CA GLU A 37 5.60 -1.56 35.27
C GLU A 37 6.50 -0.41 35.75
N THR A 38 7.72 -0.30 35.22
CA THR A 38 8.64 0.80 35.53
C THR A 38 8.31 2.08 34.78
N SER A 39 7.54 1.97 33.69
CA SER A 39 7.09 3.11 32.90
C SER A 39 5.94 3.85 33.58
N SER A 40 5.94 5.18 33.43
CA SER A 40 4.86 6.02 33.99
C SER A 40 3.49 5.61 33.45
N GLN A 41 2.46 5.78 34.26
CA GLN A 41 1.08 5.43 33.88
C GLN A 41 0.63 6.18 32.62
N GLU A 42 0.99 7.45 32.48
CA GLU A 42 0.69 8.24 31.27
C GLU A 42 1.34 7.65 30.02
N ARG A 43 2.62 7.23 30.12
CA ARG A 43 3.33 6.61 29.00
C ARG A 43 2.71 5.28 28.59
N ARG A 44 2.30 4.46 29.57
CA ARG A 44 1.57 3.20 29.32
C ARG A 44 0.22 3.45 28.64
N GLN A 45 -0.53 4.46 29.09
CA GLN A 45 -1.80 4.82 28.48
C GLN A 45 -1.64 5.37 27.05
N ALA A 46 -0.63 6.20 26.80
CA ALA A 46 -0.31 6.68 25.46
C ALA A 46 0.06 5.53 24.52
N ALA A 47 0.91 4.60 24.99
CA ALA A 47 1.27 3.40 24.23
C ALA A 47 0.05 2.52 23.91
N ALA A 48 -0.86 2.32 24.86
CA ALA A 48 -2.08 1.54 24.65
C ALA A 48 -3.03 2.18 23.60
N ARG A 49 -3.14 3.52 23.60
CA ARG A 49 -3.92 4.25 22.59
C ARG A 49 -3.30 4.10 21.20
N GLU A 50 -1.99 4.36 21.10
CA GLU A 50 -1.26 4.23 19.83
C GLU A 50 -1.34 2.78 19.30
N LYS A 51 -1.19 1.79 20.18
CA LYS A 51 -1.34 0.37 19.82
C LYS A 51 -2.70 0.10 19.19
N SER A 52 -3.76 0.66 19.77
CA SER A 52 -5.13 0.48 19.25
C SER A 52 -5.29 1.05 17.84
N PHE A 53 -4.66 2.20 17.53
CA PHE A 53 -4.65 2.76 16.18
C PHE A 53 -3.87 1.88 15.20
N GLN A 54 -2.66 1.44 15.57
CA GLN A 54 -1.83 0.58 14.73
C GLN A 54 -2.50 -0.78 14.47
N GLN A 55 -3.21 -1.34 15.46
CA GLN A 55 -4.02 -2.54 15.28
C GLN A 55 -5.15 -2.34 14.27
N ALA A 56 -5.84 -1.19 14.32
CA ALA A 56 -6.89 -0.87 13.35
C ALA A 56 -6.34 -0.74 11.92
N ASP A 57 -5.17 -0.11 11.76
CA ASP A 57 -4.50 0.02 10.47
C ASP A 57 -4.04 -1.35 9.92
N LEU A 58 -3.51 -2.22 10.78
CA LEU A 58 -3.15 -3.59 10.42
C LEU A 58 -4.37 -4.38 9.95
N GLU A 59 -5.48 -4.31 10.68
CA GLU A 59 -6.71 -5.03 10.31
C GLU A 59 -7.32 -4.52 9.01
N LYS A 60 -7.22 -3.21 8.75
CA LYS A 60 -7.61 -2.63 7.46
C LYS A 60 -6.75 -3.17 6.33
N LEU A 61 -5.42 -3.21 6.51
CA LEU A 61 -4.50 -3.79 5.53
C LEU A 61 -4.80 -5.26 5.26
N LYS A 62 -4.96 -6.07 6.33
CA LYS A 62 -5.33 -7.49 6.22
C LYS A 62 -6.63 -7.66 5.45
N SER A 63 -7.67 -6.88 5.77
CA SER A 63 -8.95 -6.92 5.07
C SER A 63 -8.81 -6.60 3.58
N MET A 64 -8.02 -5.58 3.23
CA MET A 64 -7.73 -5.25 1.83
C MET A 64 -7.03 -6.40 1.09
N MET A 65 -6.03 -7.04 1.72
CA MET A 65 -5.30 -8.13 1.10
C MET A 65 -6.16 -9.40 0.97
N LYS A 66 -6.94 -9.73 2.01
CA LYS A 66 -7.86 -10.87 2.04
C LYS A 66 -8.93 -10.78 0.97
N ASN A 67 -9.47 -9.57 0.75
CA ASN A 67 -10.53 -9.31 -0.22
C ASN A 67 -10.01 -8.89 -1.61
N SER A 68 -8.69 -8.96 -1.84
CA SER A 68 -8.10 -8.56 -3.12
C SER A 68 -8.61 -9.44 -4.27
N ARG A 69 -8.95 -8.81 -5.39
CA ARG A 69 -9.26 -9.49 -6.66
C ARG A 69 -8.04 -10.14 -7.29
N ILE A 70 -6.83 -9.74 -6.87
CA ILE A 70 -5.58 -10.32 -7.35
C ILE A 70 -5.31 -11.57 -6.50
N GLY A 71 -5.49 -12.76 -7.10
CA GLY A 71 -5.35 -14.03 -6.40
C GLY A 71 -3.98 -14.20 -5.72
N PHE A 72 -2.92 -13.67 -6.30
CA PHE A 72 -1.59 -13.70 -5.70
C PHE A 72 -1.48 -12.85 -4.42
N THR A 73 -2.23 -11.74 -4.30
CA THR A 73 -2.25 -10.95 -3.05
C THR A 73 -2.82 -11.75 -1.88
N ARG A 74 -3.87 -12.55 -2.14
CA ARG A 74 -4.45 -13.45 -1.13
C ARG A 74 -3.48 -14.55 -0.72
N VAL A 75 -2.72 -15.11 -1.67
CA VAL A 75 -1.64 -16.07 -1.39
C VAL A 75 -0.60 -15.45 -0.45
N ILE A 76 -0.18 -14.22 -0.73
CA ILE A 76 0.81 -13.50 0.09
C ILE A 76 0.27 -13.24 1.50
N TYR A 77 -0.96 -12.76 1.61
CA TYR A 77 -1.64 -12.56 2.89
C TYR A 77 -1.59 -13.83 3.75
N LEU A 78 -2.09 -14.96 3.22
CA LEU A 78 -2.13 -16.20 4.00
C LEU A 78 -0.71 -16.71 4.34
N LYS A 79 0.23 -16.68 3.39
CA LYS A 79 1.59 -17.23 3.59
C LYS A 79 2.44 -16.43 4.57
N TYR A 80 2.40 -15.11 4.47
CA TYR A 80 3.37 -14.22 5.14
C TYR A 80 2.76 -13.45 6.31
N ILE A 81 1.46 -13.15 6.27
CA ILE A 81 0.78 -12.40 7.34
C ILE A 81 0.12 -13.36 8.32
N GLU A 82 -0.65 -14.33 7.84
CA GLU A 82 -1.30 -15.33 8.70
C GLU A 82 -0.40 -16.52 9.05
N GLY A 83 0.77 -16.63 8.39
CA GLY A 83 1.78 -17.65 8.69
C GLY A 83 1.48 -19.05 8.12
N TYR A 84 0.47 -19.20 7.25
CA TYR A 84 0.06 -20.50 6.73
C TYR A 84 1.17 -21.16 5.92
N THR A 85 1.23 -22.49 5.94
CA THR A 85 2.05 -23.29 5.04
C THR A 85 1.50 -23.20 3.61
N LEU A 86 2.33 -23.48 2.60
CA LEU A 86 1.85 -23.51 1.22
C LEU A 86 0.75 -24.55 0.98
N GLN A 87 0.70 -25.61 1.79
CA GLN A 87 -0.36 -26.60 1.73
C GLN A 87 -1.69 -25.98 2.18
N GLU A 88 -1.71 -25.36 3.36
CA GLU A 88 -2.90 -24.69 3.89
C GLU A 88 -3.37 -23.55 2.98
N VAL A 89 -2.46 -22.79 2.38
CA VAL A 89 -2.82 -21.77 1.38
C VAL A 89 -3.47 -22.38 0.14
N ALA A 90 -2.97 -23.53 -0.32
CA ALA A 90 -3.54 -24.23 -1.47
C ALA A 90 -4.96 -24.72 -1.17
N ASP A 91 -5.16 -25.30 0.02
CA ASP A 91 -6.44 -25.83 0.46
C ASP A 91 -7.47 -24.69 0.66
N GLU A 92 -7.09 -23.62 1.35
CA GLU A 92 -7.95 -22.44 1.60
C GLU A 92 -8.40 -21.74 0.30
N LEU A 93 -7.52 -21.69 -0.70
CA LEU A 93 -7.79 -21.03 -1.98
C LEU A 93 -8.30 -21.98 -3.07
N ASN A 94 -8.49 -23.27 -2.77
CA ASN A 94 -8.82 -24.32 -3.73
C ASN A 94 -7.88 -24.30 -4.96
N LEU A 95 -6.58 -24.25 -4.69
CA LEU A 95 -5.51 -24.15 -5.68
C LEU A 95 -4.72 -25.45 -5.81
N SER A 96 -4.15 -25.67 -6.99
CA SER A 96 -3.14 -26.70 -7.15
C SER A 96 -1.85 -26.31 -6.41
N ARG A 97 -1.40 -27.18 -5.51
CA ARG A 97 -0.14 -27.02 -4.77
C ARG A 97 1.06 -26.84 -5.70
N SER A 98 1.09 -27.52 -6.84
CA SER A 98 2.21 -27.42 -7.79
C SER A 98 2.28 -26.03 -8.43
N ALA A 99 1.14 -25.50 -8.87
CA ALA A 99 1.05 -24.15 -9.43
C ALA A 99 1.42 -23.08 -8.39
N LEU A 100 0.93 -23.23 -7.15
CA LEU A 100 1.25 -22.33 -6.05
C LEU A 100 2.75 -22.34 -5.72
N SER A 101 3.37 -23.52 -5.68
CA SER A 101 4.81 -23.68 -5.43
C SER A 101 5.65 -22.94 -6.47
N VAL A 102 5.31 -23.06 -7.76
CA VAL A 102 5.99 -22.36 -8.85
C VAL A 102 5.85 -20.84 -8.72
N ALA A 103 4.62 -20.35 -8.47
CA ALA A 103 4.38 -18.92 -8.28
C ALA A 103 5.16 -18.34 -7.09
N HIS A 104 5.15 -19.05 -5.96
CA HIS A 104 5.89 -18.67 -4.76
C HIS A 104 7.41 -18.72 -4.96
N ALA A 105 7.94 -19.72 -5.67
CA ALA A 105 9.35 -19.79 -6.01
C ALA A 105 9.79 -18.61 -6.90
N ASN A 106 8.97 -18.25 -7.89
CA ASN A 106 9.22 -17.08 -8.74
C ASN A 106 9.20 -15.79 -7.94
N PHE A 107 8.23 -15.61 -7.05
CA PHE A 107 8.18 -14.46 -6.16
C PHE A 107 9.43 -14.36 -5.26
N LYS A 108 9.85 -15.46 -4.63
CA LYS A 108 11.09 -15.50 -3.84
C LYS A 108 12.33 -15.12 -4.67
N ARG A 109 12.39 -15.52 -5.94
CA ARG A 109 13.48 -15.10 -6.84
C ARG A 109 13.45 -13.60 -7.10
N CYS A 110 12.27 -13.01 -7.34
CA CYS A 110 12.12 -11.57 -7.48
C CYS A 110 12.56 -10.79 -6.23
N LEU A 111 12.33 -11.35 -5.03
CA LEU A 111 12.79 -10.73 -3.78
C LEU A 111 14.32 -10.73 -3.64
N LYS A 112 14.99 -11.80 -4.09
CA LYS A 112 16.45 -11.93 -4.01
C LYS A 112 17.17 -11.06 -5.05
N ASN A 113 16.59 -10.95 -6.23
CA ASN A 113 17.11 -10.15 -7.33
C ASN A 113 16.07 -9.06 -7.66
N PRO A 114 15.96 -8.02 -6.82
CA PRO A 114 15.06 -6.92 -7.13
C PRO A 114 15.51 -6.33 -8.46
N VAL A 115 14.66 -6.44 -9.48
CA VAL A 115 14.88 -5.73 -10.74
C VAL A 115 14.91 -4.26 -10.34
N LYS A 116 16.08 -3.62 -10.42
CA LYS A 116 16.21 -2.17 -10.25
C LYS A 116 15.41 -1.53 -11.37
N LYS A 117 14.11 -1.32 -11.16
CA LYS A 117 13.40 -0.30 -11.91
C LYS A 117 13.99 1.00 -11.41
N GLU A 118 14.70 1.69 -12.29
CA GLU A 118 14.91 3.13 -12.14
C GLU A 118 13.54 3.71 -11.79
N ARG A 119 13.38 4.18 -10.55
CA ARG A 119 12.25 5.04 -10.24
C ARG A 119 12.42 6.19 -11.22
N LYS A 120 11.56 6.28 -12.24
CA LYS A 120 11.48 7.51 -13.02
C LYS A 120 11.17 8.57 -11.99
N GLU A 121 12.17 9.40 -11.72
CA GLU A 121 12.05 10.54 -10.84
C GLU A 121 10.82 11.30 -11.35
N ILE A 122 9.78 11.33 -10.53
CA ILE A 122 8.59 12.07 -10.89
C ILE A 122 9.01 13.51 -10.74
N ASP A 123 9.22 14.20 -11.86
CA ASP A 123 9.47 15.64 -11.87
C ASP A 123 8.23 16.34 -11.33
N ILE A 124 8.25 16.61 -10.03
CA ILE A 124 7.16 17.26 -9.30
C ILE A 124 6.88 18.65 -9.90
N ASP A 125 7.89 19.32 -10.46
CA ASP A 125 7.73 20.61 -11.13
C ASP A 125 7.01 20.46 -12.47
N GLN A 126 7.25 19.37 -13.21
CA GLN A 126 6.47 19.05 -14.41
C GLN A 126 5.01 18.73 -14.06
N VAL A 127 4.76 17.95 -13.01
CA VAL A 127 3.39 17.67 -12.53
C VAL A 127 2.70 18.96 -12.10
N THR A 128 3.40 19.82 -11.36
CA THR A 128 2.89 21.13 -10.89
C THR A 128 2.55 22.04 -12.08
N ARG A 129 3.44 22.12 -13.08
CA ARG A 129 3.18 22.88 -14.32
C ARG A 129 1.96 22.34 -15.06
N ASN A 130 1.84 21.02 -15.21
CA ASN A 130 0.69 20.40 -15.87
C ASN A 130 -0.63 20.73 -15.13
N ILE A 131 -0.63 20.73 -13.80
CA ILE A 131 -1.81 21.09 -12.99
C ILE A 131 -2.13 22.58 -13.09
N GLN A 132 -1.12 23.46 -13.09
CA GLN A 132 -1.33 24.90 -13.28
C GLN A 132 -1.86 25.22 -14.69
N THR A 133 -1.44 24.50 -15.73
CA THR A 133 -2.03 24.59 -17.07
C THR A 133 -3.50 24.15 -17.04
N LEU A 134 -3.81 23.05 -16.33
CA LEU A 134 -5.19 22.59 -16.12
C LEU A 134 -6.08 23.59 -15.35
N GLN A 135 -5.48 24.51 -14.57
CA GLN A 135 -6.19 25.58 -13.85
C GLN A 135 -6.50 26.81 -14.73
N ARG A 136 -5.65 27.11 -15.72
CA ARG A 136 -5.78 28.32 -16.56
C ARG A 136 -6.75 28.14 -17.71
N ASP A 137 -6.73 26.96 -18.31
CA ASP A 137 -7.61 26.65 -19.43
C ASP A 137 -8.78 25.82 -18.91
N ASN A 138 -10.02 26.24 -19.20
CA ASN A 138 -11.20 25.38 -19.02
C ASN A 138 -11.04 24.17 -19.95
N HIS A 139 -10.31 23.15 -19.53
CA HIS A 139 -9.99 22.03 -20.39
C HIS A 139 -11.25 21.23 -20.71
N GLU A 140 -11.69 21.46 -21.93
CA GLU A 140 -12.65 20.68 -22.67
C GLU A 140 -11.90 19.48 -23.24
N LEU A 141 -12.10 18.30 -22.66
CA LEU A 141 -11.59 17.06 -23.21
C LEU A 141 -12.55 16.61 -24.30
N GLU A 142 -12.17 16.83 -25.55
CA GLU A 142 -12.89 16.32 -26.70
C GLU A 142 -12.53 14.85 -26.93
N CYS A 143 -13.54 13.98 -26.88
CA CYS A 143 -13.37 12.57 -27.19
C CYS A 143 -13.16 12.41 -28.70
N LYS A 144 -11.94 12.07 -29.13
CA LYS A 144 -11.58 11.87 -30.55
C LYS A 144 -12.44 10.84 -31.30
N ASN A 145 -13.15 9.96 -30.60
CA ASN A 145 -14.03 8.96 -31.20
C ASN A 145 -15.49 9.42 -31.37
N CYS A 146 -15.98 10.39 -30.59
CA CYS A 146 -17.39 10.78 -30.64
C CYS A 146 -17.64 12.30 -30.58
N GLY A 147 -16.60 13.12 -30.55
CA GLY A 147 -16.68 14.59 -30.53
C GLY A 147 -17.28 15.16 -29.24
N SER A 148 -17.56 14.34 -28.23
CA SER A 148 -18.14 14.83 -26.97
C SER A 148 -17.09 15.58 -26.15
N ILE A 149 -17.45 16.79 -25.73
CA ILE A 149 -16.63 17.63 -24.88
C ILE A 149 -16.99 17.38 -23.42
N ASN A 150 -16.06 16.85 -22.64
CA ASN A 150 -16.21 16.71 -21.20
C ASN A 150 -15.36 17.77 -20.47
N ARG A 151 -16.01 18.58 -19.64
CA ARG A 151 -15.35 19.55 -18.76
C ARG A 151 -15.00 18.88 -17.44
N ILE A 152 -13.74 18.98 -17.00
CA ILE A 152 -13.35 18.53 -15.66
C ILE A 152 -13.94 19.52 -14.64
N PRO A 153 -14.80 19.08 -13.70
CA PRO A 153 -15.38 20.00 -12.73
C PRO A 153 -14.31 20.59 -11.80
N ARG A 154 -14.34 21.91 -11.59
CA ARG A 154 -13.39 22.65 -10.72
C ARG A 154 -13.25 22.07 -9.31
N HIS A 155 -14.30 21.46 -8.77
CA HIS A 155 -14.24 20.85 -7.43
C HIS A 155 -13.35 19.60 -7.38
N ILE A 156 -13.21 18.85 -8.47
CA ILE A 156 -12.28 17.72 -8.57
C ILE A 156 -10.84 18.23 -8.64
N ILE A 157 -10.60 19.28 -9.43
CA ILE A 157 -9.29 19.95 -9.52
C ILE A 157 -8.86 20.46 -8.14
N ASN A 158 -9.75 21.13 -7.41
CA ASN A 158 -9.48 21.63 -6.06
C ASN A 158 -9.22 20.51 -5.04
N LYS A 159 -9.82 19.33 -5.22
CA LYS A 159 -9.61 18.18 -4.32
C LYS A 159 -8.22 17.57 -4.53
N ILE A 160 -7.74 17.52 -5.78
CA ILE A 160 -6.39 17.05 -6.12
C ILE A 160 -5.33 17.99 -5.52
N ILE A 161 -5.50 19.31 -5.68
CA ILE A 161 -4.57 20.33 -5.13
C ILE A 161 -4.48 20.27 -3.61
N LYS A 162 -5.61 20.04 -2.92
CA LYS A 162 -5.61 19.86 -1.46
C LYS A 162 -4.84 18.63 -1.02
N MET A 163 -4.80 17.56 -1.82
CA MET A 163 -3.97 16.40 -1.51
C MET A 163 -2.48 16.71 -1.69
N GLU A 164 -2.11 17.54 -2.68
CA GLU A 164 -0.72 17.95 -2.90
C GLU A 164 -0.16 18.89 -1.81
N SER A 165 -0.96 19.85 -1.31
CA SER A 165 -0.51 20.71 -0.22
C SER A 165 -0.29 19.95 1.10
N VAL A 166 -0.93 18.79 1.25
CA VAL A 166 -0.67 17.87 2.35
C VAL A 166 0.63 17.10 2.11
N ILE A 167 0.87 16.63 0.89
CA ILE A 167 2.12 15.91 0.54
C ILE A 167 3.34 16.80 0.71
N LYS A 168 3.33 18.04 0.19
CA LYS A 168 4.46 18.98 0.34
C LYS A 168 4.76 19.33 1.80
N LYS A 169 3.73 19.50 2.63
CA LYS A 169 3.91 19.76 4.07
C LYS A 169 4.49 18.57 4.83
N GLU A 170 4.21 17.35 4.38
CA GLU A 170 4.78 16.14 4.95
C GLU A 170 6.23 15.93 4.48
N GLU A 171 6.59 16.31 3.25
CA GLU A 171 7.98 16.33 2.77
C GLU A 171 8.83 17.37 3.53
N GLU A 172 8.33 18.59 3.74
CA GLU A 172 8.99 19.61 4.57
C GLU A 172 9.18 19.17 6.03
N ARG A 173 8.28 18.34 6.57
CA ARG A 173 8.42 17.77 7.93
C ARG A 173 9.49 16.67 8.02
N ILE A 174 9.75 15.98 6.92
CA ILE A 174 10.78 14.93 6.84
C ILE A 174 12.17 15.57 6.74
N ASP A 175 12.31 16.67 6.01
CA ASP A 175 13.60 17.38 5.87
C ASP A 175 14.05 18.15 7.12
N VAL A 176 13.12 18.58 7.99
CA VAL A 176 13.48 19.30 9.23
C VAL A 176 13.95 18.35 10.35
N ASN A 177 13.78 17.04 10.18
CA ASN A 177 14.18 16.02 11.16
C ASN A 177 15.42 15.21 10.75
N CYS A 178 16.16 15.63 9.71
CA CYS A 178 17.48 15.11 9.36
C CYS A 178 18.61 15.97 9.93
#